data_AF-A0A6A5SFP4-F1
#
_entry.id   AF-A0A6A5SFP4-F1
#
_cell.length_a   1.000
_cell.length_b   1.000
_cell.length_c   1.000
_cell.angle_alpha   90.00
_cell.angle_beta   90.00
_cell.angle_gamma   90.00
#
_symmetry.space_group_name_H-M   'P 1'
#
loop_
_entity.id
_entity.type
_entity.pdbx_description
1 polymer ?
#
loop_
_entity_poly.entity_id
_entity_poly.type
_entity_poly.pdbx_seq_one_letter_code
_entity_poly.pdbx_strand_id
1 'polypeptide(L)'
;MQRSSSVFICTVREKLEPRASAIKAQSKATVTPGSRVSINEMMIRQTGRSVHTYLVHNKPVPVGFKVHTLCKAGYCYTWMLDSLLLEAPAAPDQADVELSDTAKQVVKLALELPWHSYPNGYCVFLDNAYTSIWLFYILQKYGIACCGTTRAGQKDCLAAHRGIQRVKEKWA
;
A
#
# COMPACT_ATOMS: atom_id res chain seq x y z
N MET A 1 27.43 17.95 -30.72
CA MET A 1 27.63 16.49 -30.54
C MET A 1 26.97 16.08 -29.23
N GLN A 2 25.63 15.96 -29.24
CA GLN A 2 24.85 15.53 -28.09
C GLN A 2 24.94 14.01 -27.99
N ARG A 3 25.38 13.48 -26.85
CA ARG A 3 25.29 12.05 -26.56
C ARG A 3 23.83 11.70 -26.30
N SER A 4 23.14 11.33 -27.37
CA SER A 4 21.91 10.53 -27.29
C SER A 4 22.33 9.14 -26.82
N SER A 5 22.19 8.91 -25.52
CA SER A 5 22.37 7.60 -24.90
C SER A 5 21.10 7.28 -24.14
N SER A 6 19.98 7.11 -24.84
CA SER A 6 18.80 6.41 -24.32
C SER A 6 19.14 4.93 -24.19
N VAL A 7 19.95 4.61 -23.18
CA VAL A 7 20.03 3.25 -22.65
C VAL A 7 18.66 2.99 -22.07
N PHE A 8 17.86 2.17 -22.76
CA PHE A 8 16.67 1.55 -22.18
C PHE A 8 17.12 0.72 -20.98
N ILE A 9 17.19 1.33 -19.80
CA ILE A 9 17.36 0.61 -18.56
C ILE A 9 16.02 -0.06 -18.31
N CYS A 10 15.90 -1.29 -18.83
CA CYS A 10 14.75 -2.14 -18.56
C CYS A 10 14.66 -2.33 -17.05
N THR A 11 13.64 -1.72 -16.45
CA THR A 11 13.49 -1.67 -14.99
C THR A 11 13.31 -3.07 -14.41
N VAL A 12 13.65 -3.27 -13.13
CA VAL A 12 13.36 -4.56 -12.46
C VAL A 12 11.88 -4.92 -12.56
N ARG A 13 10.98 -3.92 -12.57
CA ARG A 13 9.55 -4.11 -12.81
C ARG A 13 9.31 -4.74 -14.17
N GLU A 14 9.78 -4.16 -15.26
CA GLU A 14 9.54 -4.70 -16.63
C GLU A 14 9.97 -6.16 -16.79
N LYS A 15 11.11 -6.54 -16.20
CA LYS A 15 11.60 -7.93 -16.28
C LYS A 15 10.74 -8.90 -15.47
N LEU A 16 10.27 -8.48 -14.31
CA LEU A 16 9.50 -9.32 -13.39
C LEU A 16 8.00 -9.31 -13.69
N GLU A 17 7.47 -8.23 -14.26
CA GLU A 17 6.03 -8.00 -14.40
C GLU A 17 5.30 -9.10 -15.16
N PRO A 18 5.82 -9.67 -16.28
CA PRO A 18 5.11 -10.75 -16.98
C PRO A 18 4.89 -11.98 -16.09
N ARG A 19 5.92 -12.39 -15.33
CA ARG A 19 5.82 -13.53 -14.41
C ARG A 19 5.03 -13.17 -13.16
N ALA A 20 5.27 -12.00 -12.57
CA ALA A 20 4.56 -11.53 -11.40
C ALA A 20 3.06 -11.42 -11.68
N SER A 21 2.66 -10.92 -12.86
CA SER A 21 1.27 -10.84 -13.30
C SER A 21 0.62 -12.20 -13.44
N ALA A 22 1.32 -13.18 -14.02
CA ALA A 22 0.81 -14.55 -14.10
C ALA A 22 0.57 -15.16 -12.71
N ILE A 23 1.50 -14.97 -11.77
CA ILE A 23 1.34 -15.48 -10.39
C ILE A 23 0.23 -14.73 -9.65
N LYS A 24 0.12 -13.40 -9.81
CA LYS A 24 -0.98 -12.60 -9.24
C LYS A 24 -2.32 -13.09 -9.78
N ALA A 25 -2.44 -13.31 -11.09
CA ALA A 25 -3.67 -13.81 -11.70
C ALA A 25 -4.06 -15.18 -11.13
N GLN A 26 -3.10 -16.10 -11.02
CA GLN A 26 -3.35 -17.41 -10.43
C GLN A 26 -3.72 -17.30 -8.94
N SER A 27 -3.06 -16.43 -8.17
CA SER A 27 -3.38 -16.20 -6.76
C SER A 27 -4.84 -15.75 -6.60
N LYS A 28 -5.24 -14.74 -7.37
CA LYS A 28 -6.63 -14.22 -7.36
C LYS A 28 -7.67 -15.26 -7.79
N ALA A 29 -7.31 -16.14 -8.73
CA ALA A 29 -8.20 -17.21 -9.18
C ALA A 29 -8.31 -18.37 -8.17
N THR A 30 -7.30 -18.59 -7.34
CA THR A 30 -7.24 -19.73 -6.41
C THR A 30 -8.03 -19.47 -5.13
N VAL A 31 -7.98 -18.25 -4.60
CA VAL A 31 -8.61 -17.91 -3.33
C VAL A 31 -9.35 -16.58 -3.41
N THR A 32 -10.63 -16.60 -3.07
CA THR A 32 -11.39 -15.38 -2.78
C THR A 32 -11.16 -14.97 -1.32
N PRO A 33 -10.50 -13.83 -1.05
CA PRO A 33 -10.18 -13.42 0.31
C PRO A 33 -11.47 -13.07 1.08
N GLY A 34 -11.50 -13.36 2.38
CA GLY A 34 -12.57 -12.93 3.29
C GLY A 34 -12.68 -11.41 3.41
N SER A 35 -13.79 -10.90 3.95
CA SER A 35 -14.04 -9.45 4.12
C SER A 35 -13.03 -8.70 5.00
N ARG A 36 -12.23 -9.40 5.82
CA ARG A 36 -11.23 -8.81 6.71
C ARG A 36 -9.82 -9.12 6.22
N VAL A 37 -9.16 -8.15 5.59
CA VAL A 37 -7.84 -8.30 4.94
C VAL A 37 -6.83 -7.35 5.55
N SER A 38 -5.54 -7.63 5.41
CA SER A 38 -4.46 -6.78 5.91
C SER A 38 -3.56 -6.33 4.78
N ILE A 39 -3.16 -5.06 4.78
CA ILE A 39 -2.08 -4.56 3.92
C ILE A 39 -0.85 -4.30 4.78
N ASN A 40 0.28 -4.87 4.36
CA ASN A 40 1.56 -4.67 5.03
C ASN A 40 2.75 -4.77 4.05
N GLU A 41 3.92 -4.35 4.52
CA GLU A 41 5.20 -4.52 3.84
C GLU A 41 5.78 -5.91 4.09
N MET A 42 6.29 -6.51 3.02
CA MET A 42 7.16 -7.69 3.05
C MET A 42 8.54 -7.33 2.48
N MET A 43 9.57 -7.91 3.08
CA MET A 43 10.95 -7.79 2.62
C MET A 43 11.39 -9.08 1.94
N ILE A 44 11.78 -8.99 0.66
CA ILE A 44 12.36 -10.11 -0.08
C ILE A 44 13.87 -9.91 -0.09
N ARG A 45 14.61 -10.80 0.57
CA ARG A 45 16.07 -10.73 0.67
C ARG A 45 16.70 -10.64 -0.72
N GLN A 46 17.57 -9.64 -0.90
CA GLN A 46 18.39 -9.53 -2.09
C GLN A 46 19.81 -9.13 -1.68
N THR A 47 20.79 -9.93 -2.10
CA THR A 47 22.21 -9.71 -1.82
C THR A 47 22.98 -9.18 -3.02
N GLY A 48 22.38 -9.23 -4.21
CA GLY A 48 22.95 -8.68 -5.44
C GLY A 48 22.88 -7.15 -5.50
N ARG A 49 23.65 -6.57 -6.43
CA ARG A 49 23.60 -5.13 -6.73
C ARG A 49 22.29 -4.81 -7.46
N SER A 50 21.41 -4.07 -6.78
CA SER A 50 20.20 -3.55 -7.41
C SER A 50 19.83 -2.18 -6.83
N VAL A 51 19.55 -1.24 -7.72
CA VAL A 51 19.12 0.12 -7.39
C VAL A 51 17.71 0.18 -6.80
N HIS A 52 16.95 -0.92 -6.86
CA HIS A 52 15.58 -1.03 -6.34
C HIS A 52 15.52 -1.64 -4.93
N THR A 53 16.67 -1.81 -4.26
CA THR A 53 16.72 -2.38 -2.90
C THR A 53 16.54 -1.30 -1.84
N TYR A 54 15.95 -1.71 -0.71
CA TYR A 54 15.77 -0.89 0.47
C TYR A 54 16.57 -1.46 1.63
N LEU A 55 17.08 -0.56 2.47
CA LEU A 55 17.53 -0.87 3.82
C LEU A 55 16.43 -0.50 4.81
N VAL A 56 15.81 -1.50 5.43
CA VAL A 56 14.79 -1.35 6.46
C VAL A 56 15.34 -1.88 7.78
N HIS A 57 15.62 -0.98 8.70
CA HIS A 57 16.12 -1.32 10.03
C HIS A 57 15.09 -2.14 10.81
N ASN A 58 15.56 -2.94 11.77
CA ASN A 58 14.74 -3.74 12.68
C ASN A 58 13.87 -4.84 12.01
N LYS A 59 14.14 -5.18 10.75
CA LYS A 59 13.57 -6.37 10.09
C LYS A 59 14.59 -7.52 10.15
N PRO A 60 14.13 -8.79 10.26
CA PRO A 60 15.01 -9.95 10.16
C PRO A 60 15.82 -10.01 8.85
N VAL A 61 15.25 -9.42 7.79
CA VAL A 61 15.90 -9.19 6.51
C VAL A 61 15.98 -7.68 6.29
N PRO A 62 17.10 -7.04 6.66
CA PRO A 62 17.20 -5.58 6.61
C PRO A 62 17.42 -5.06 5.19
N VAL A 63 18.04 -5.84 4.30
CA VAL A 63 18.33 -5.44 2.91
C VAL A 63 17.57 -6.34 1.94
N GLY A 64 16.81 -5.72 1.05
CA GLY A 64 16.02 -6.46 0.06
C GLY A 64 15.08 -5.61 -0.76
N PHE A 65 14.26 -6.26 -1.58
CA PHE A 65 13.13 -5.61 -2.23
C PHE A 65 12.00 -5.42 -1.22
N LYS A 66 11.46 -4.21 -1.19
CA LYS A 66 10.29 -3.90 -0.37
C LYS A 66 9.04 -4.07 -1.22
N VAL A 67 8.07 -4.84 -0.72
CA VAL A 67 6.84 -5.16 -1.43
C VAL A 67 5.64 -4.87 -0.54
N HIS A 68 4.67 -4.13 -1.05
CA HIS A 68 3.39 -3.90 -0.38
C HIS A 68 2.41 -4.99 -0.77
N THR A 69 1.81 -5.64 0.22
CA THR A 69 1.08 -6.90 0.01
C THR A 69 -0.28 -6.85 0.65
N LEU A 70 -1.28 -7.40 -0.04
CA LEU A 70 -2.63 -7.60 0.45
C LEU A 70 -2.79 -9.07 0.83
N CYS A 71 -2.99 -9.33 2.11
CA CYS A 71 -2.99 -10.68 2.66
C CYS A 71 -4.26 -10.99 3.46
N LYS A 72 -4.59 -12.27 3.52
CA LYS A 72 -5.63 -12.84 4.37
C LYS A 72 -5.14 -14.12 5.01
N ALA A 73 -5.08 -14.17 6.35
CA ALA A 73 -4.77 -15.41 7.10
C ALA A 73 -3.53 -16.16 6.57
N GLY A 74 -2.44 -15.43 6.29
CA GLY A 74 -1.20 -15.98 5.73
C GLY A 74 -1.17 -16.15 4.21
N TYR A 75 -2.31 -16.03 3.53
CA TYR A 75 -2.39 -16.04 2.07
C TYR A 75 -2.12 -14.65 1.47
N CYS A 76 -1.20 -14.57 0.50
CA CYS A 76 -0.91 -13.33 -0.24
C CYS A 76 -1.75 -13.27 -1.51
N TYR A 77 -2.79 -12.42 -1.49
CA TYR A 77 -3.75 -12.30 -2.59
C TYR A 77 -3.17 -11.49 -3.77
N THR A 78 -2.55 -10.35 -3.48
CA THR A 78 -1.86 -9.53 -4.49
C THR A 78 -0.75 -8.71 -3.85
N TRP A 79 0.13 -8.15 -4.68
CA TRP A 79 1.27 -7.36 -4.21
C TRP A 79 1.77 -6.35 -5.25
N MET A 80 2.50 -5.34 -4.78
CA MET A 80 3.19 -4.36 -5.59
C MET A 80 4.61 -4.11 -5.09
N LEU A 81 5.55 -4.09 -6.02
CA LEU A 81 6.95 -3.75 -5.75
C LEU A 81 7.08 -2.25 -5.49
N ASP A 82 7.71 -1.89 -4.38
CA ASP A 82 8.12 -0.51 -4.11
C ASP A 82 9.53 -0.25 -4.65
N SER A 83 9.76 0.97 -5.14
CA SER A 83 11.08 1.43 -5.58
C SER A 83 11.08 2.93 -5.79
N LEU A 84 12.14 3.61 -5.36
CA LEU A 84 12.37 5.04 -5.57
C LEU A 84 12.48 5.43 -7.06
N LEU A 85 12.85 4.47 -7.92
CA LEU A 85 12.96 4.66 -9.37
C LEU A 85 11.69 4.24 -10.13
N LEU A 86 10.68 3.71 -9.43
CA LEU A 86 9.43 3.34 -10.07
C LEU A 86 8.42 4.45 -9.84
N GLU A 87 7.72 4.83 -10.90
CA GLU A 87 6.59 5.74 -10.76
C GLU A 87 5.56 5.14 -9.81
N ALA A 88 5.06 6.00 -8.93
CA ALA A 88 3.95 5.70 -8.05
C ALA A 88 2.72 5.30 -8.88
N PRO A 89 1.80 4.51 -8.31
CA PRO A 89 0.51 4.29 -8.93
C PRO A 89 -0.17 5.63 -9.26
N ALA A 90 -0.94 5.64 -10.35
CA ALA A 90 -1.82 6.76 -10.65
C ALA A 90 -2.66 7.12 -9.44
N ALA A 91 -2.93 8.42 -9.27
CA ALA A 91 -3.82 8.88 -8.21
C ALA A 91 -5.20 8.21 -8.39
N PRO A 92 -5.89 7.87 -7.28
CA PRO A 92 -7.23 7.33 -7.38
C PRO A 92 -8.18 8.36 -8.03
N ASP A 93 -9.10 7.91 -8.88
CA ASP A 93 -10.05 8.77 -9.60
C ASP A 93 -10.86 9.68 -8.67
N GLN A 94 -11.12 9.23 -7.43
CA GLN A 94 -11.89 9.99 -6.42
C GLN A 94 -11.02 10.84 -5.48
N ALA A 95 -9.73 11.02 -5.80
CA ALA A 95 -8.82 11.83 -5.00
C ALA A 95 -9.04 13.33 -5.23
N ASP A 96 -9.75 13.95 -4.29
CA ASP A 96 -9.80 15.40 -4.08
C ASP A 96 -8.67 15.91 -3.17
N VAL A 97 -7.86 15.00 -2.63
CA VAL A 97 -6.73 15.30 -1.76
C VAL A 97 -5.48 14.58 -2.27
N GLU A 98 -4.33 15.25 -2.17
CA GLU A 98 -3.05 14.66 -2.52
C GLU A 98 -2.64 13.57 -1.51
N LEU A 99 -2.41 12.37 -2.02
CA LEU A 99 -1.95 11.22 -1.26
C LEU A 99 -0.44 11.02 -1.43
N SER A 100 0.22 10.51 -0.38
CA SER A 100 1.59 10.01 -0.50
C SER A 100 1.65 8.81 -1.44
N ASP A 101 2.82 8.55 -2.03
CA ASP A 101 2.98 7.42 -2.96
C ASP A 101 2.67 6.08 -2.32
N THR A 102 3.05 5.91 -1.04
CA THR A 102 2.66 4.73 -0.24
C THR A 102 1.14 4.64 -0.07
N ALA A 103 0.44 5.76 0.20
CA ALA A 103 -1.02 5.75 0.30
C ALA A 103 -1.69 5.40 -1.03
N LYS A 104 -1.18 5.90 -2.17
CA LYS A 104 -1.66 5.50 -3.51
C LYS A 104 -1.50 3.99 -3.74
N GLN A 105 -0.39 3.41 -3.29
CA GLN A 105 -0.19 1.97 -3.34
C GLN A 105 -1.21 1.20 -2.47
N VAL A 106 -1.51 1.67 -1.27
CA VAL A 106 -2.55 1.05 -0.42
C VAL A 106 -3.91 1.08 -1.11
N VAL A 107 -4.31 2.23 -1.66
CA VAL A 107 -5.59 2.36 -2.36
C VAL A 107 -5.65 1.41 -3.56
N LYS A 108 -4.60 1.37 -4.38
CA LYS A 108 -4.55 0.45 -5.53
C LYS A 108 -4.65 -1.01 -5.13
N LEU A 109 -3.97 -1.44 -4.05
CA LEU A 109 -4.10 -2.81 -3.53
C LEU A 109 -5.51 -3.11 -3.03
N ALA A 110 -6.13 -2.17 -2.33
CA ALA A 110 -7.48 -2.33 -1.81
C ALA A 110 -8.50 -2.47 -2.96
N LEU A 111 -8.38 -1.65 -4.02
CA LEU A 111 -9.27 -1.70 -5.18
C LEU A 111 -9.19 -3.02 -5.96
N GLU A 112 -8.12 -3.79 -5.83
CA GLU A 112 -7.99 -5.13 -6.45
C GLU A 112 -8.82 -6.23 -5.75
N LEU A 113 -9.49 -5.92 -4.64
CA LEU A 113 -10.37 -6.87 -3.93
C LEU A 113 -11.61 -7.23 -4.77
N PRO A 114 -12.12 -8.47 -4.68
CA PRO A 114 -13.31 -8.87 -5.40
C PRO A 114 -14.58 -8.33 -4.70
N TRP A 115 -14.94 -7.08 -5.00
CA TRP A 115 -16.08 -6.35 -4.42
C TRP A 115 -17.41 -7.09 -4.54
N HIS A 116 -17.65 -7.74 -5.68
CA HIS A 116 -18.89 -8.46 -5.95
C HIS A 116 -19.08 -9.69 -5.06
N SER A 117 -18.00 -10.23 -4.49
CA SER A 117 -18.05 -11.43 -3.66
C SER A 117 -18.51 -11.16 -2.22
N TYR A 118 -18.51 -9.90 -1.77
CA TYR A 118 -18.88 -9.54 -0.39
C TYR A 118 -19.83 -8.35 -0.37
N PRO A 119 -21.16 -8.57 -0.24
CA PRO A 119 -22.15 -7.49 -0.23
C PRO A 119 -22.00 -6.54 0.97
N ASN A 120 -21.38 -7.00 2.06
CA ASN A 120 -21.13 -6.20 3.26
C ASN A 120 -19.81 -5.39 3.19
N GLY A 121 -19.12 -5.41 2.04
CA GLY A 121 -17.85 -4.71 1.83
C GLY A 121 -16.65 -5.38 2.50
N TYR A 122 -15.52 -4.68 2.39
CA TYR A 122 -14.24 -5.11 2.96
C TYR A 122 -13.77 -4.16 4.07
N CYS A 123 -13.07 -4.73 5.04
CA CYS A 123 -12.34 -4.02 6.09
C CYS A 123 -10.84 -4.32 5.96
N VAL A 124 -10.07 -3.27 5.71
CA VAL A 124 -8.62 -3.33 5.53
C VAL A 124 -7.91 -2.92 6.83
N PHE A 125 -7.08 -3.82 7.35
CA PHE A 125 -6.20 -3.57 8.49
C PHE A 125 -4.84 -3.06 8.01
N LEU A 126 -4.40 -1.94 8.59
CA LEU A 126 -3.21 -1.19 8.20
C LEU A 126 -2.27 -1.03 9.40
N ASP A 127 -0.96 -1.17 9.16
CA ASP A 127 0.07 -0.83 10.13
C ASP A 127 0.26 0.71 10.22
N ASN A 128 0.89 1.17 11.31
CA ASN A 128 1.14 2.58 11.59
C ASN A 128 1.96 3.33 10.54
N ALA A 129 2.70 2.62 9.70
CA ALA A 129 3.45 3.21 8.60
C ALA A 129 2.53 3.69 7.46
N TYR A 130 1.31 3.16 7.38
CA TYR A 130 0.36 3.43 6.31
C TYR A 130 -0.76 4.37 6.72
N THR A 131 -1.14 4.37 8.01
CA THR A 131 -2.31 5.10 8.48
C THR A 131 -2.19 6.60 8.22
N SER A 132 -3.21 7.21 7.63
CA SER A 132 -3.38 8.67 7.56
C SER A 132 -4.86 9.00 7.45
N ILE A 133 -5.25 10.21 7.87
CA ILE A 133 -6.65 10.66 7.78
C ILE A 133 -7.11 10.67 6.33
N TRP A 134 -6.29 11.20 5.43
CA TRP A 134 -6.63 11.33 4.02
C TRP A 134 -6.73 9.99 3.32
N LEU A 135 -5.87 9.01 3.66
CA LEU A 135 -6.01 7.65 3.17
C LEU A 135 -7.36 7.05 3.60
N PHE A 136 -7.74 7.22 4.87
CA PHE A 136 -8.99 6.66 5.38
C PHE A 136 -10.20 7.32 4.74
N TYR A 137 -10.14 8.63 4.53
CA TYR A 137 -11.16 9.39 3.81
C TYR A 137 -11.35 8.87 2.38
N ILE A 138 -10.27 8.67 1.62
CA ILE A 138 -10.35 8.13 0.26
C ILE A 138 -10.86 6.70 0.24
N LEU A 139 -10.36 5.82 1.13
CA LEU A 139 -10.87 4.45 1.23
C LEU A 139 -12.37 4.40 1.55
N GLN A 140 -12.84 5.31 2.41
CA GLN A 140 -14.26 5.44 2.73
C GLN A 140 -15.09 5.85 1.51
N LYS A 141 -14.60 6.76 0.65
CA LYS A 141 -15.30 7.12 -0.60
C LYS A 141 -15.48 5.94 -1.55
N TYR A 142 -14.51 5.03 -1.58
CA TYR A 142 -14.61 3.77 -2.30
C TYR A 142 -15.44 2.69 -1.58
N GLY A 143 -16.08 3.01 -0.45
CA GLY A 143 -16.89 2.06 0.33
C GLY A 143 -16.06 1.03 1.10
N ILE A 144 -14.77 1.31 1.35
CA ILE A 144 -13.83 0.41 2.00
C ILE A 144 -13.67 0.83 3.46
N ALA A 145 -14.05 -0.05 4.38
CA ALA A 145 -13.74 0.17 5.78
C ALA A 145 -12.24 -0.04 6.02
N CYS A 146 -11.65 0.75 6.91
CA CYS A 146 -10.25 0.59 7.27
C CYS A 146 -10.04 0.78 8.77
N CYS A 147 -9.01 0.12 9.28
CA CYS A 147 -8.60 0.20 10.67
C CYS A 147 -7.08 0.13 10.73
N GLY A 148 -6.46 0.89 11.64
CA GLY A 148 -5.03 0.80 11.85
C GLY A 148 -4.61 1.54 13.11
N THR A 149 -3.38 1.26 13.54
CA THR A 149 -2.75 1.97 14.66
C THR A 149 -2.08 3.24 14.16
N THR A 150 -2.06 4.31 14.93
CA THR A 150 -1.43 5.57 14.53
C THR A 150 -0.23 5.88 15.44
N ARG A 151 0.80 6.54 14.89
CA ARG A 151 1.93 7.02 15.70
C ARG A 151 1.51 8.25 16.53
N ALA A 152 1.95 8.32 17.78
CA ALA A 152 1.61 9.46 18.66
C ALA A 152 2.00 10.83 18.08
N GLY A 153 3.03 10.90 17.22
CA GLY A 153 3.50 12.13 16.57
C GLY A 153 2.85 12.45 15.21
N GLN A 154 1.88 11.65 14.75
CA GLN A 154 1.29 11.84 13.42
C GLN A 154 0.39 13.07 13.39
N LYS A 155 0.83 14.10 12.65
CA LYS A 155 0.25 15.46 12.72
C LYS A 155 -1.23 15.52 12.36
N ASP A 156 -1.64 14.79 11.34
CA ASP A 156 -3.02 14.70 10.87
C ASP A 156 -3.92 14.11 11.96
N CYS A 157 -3.57 12.92 12.47
CA CYS A 157 -4.34 12.26 13.53
C CYS A 157 -4.32 13.03 14.86
N LEU A 158 -3.20 13.67 15.20
CA LEU A 158 -3.10 14.56 16.36
C LEU A 158 -4.02 15.77 16.24
N ALA A 159 -4.08 16.39 15.06
CA ALA A 159 -4.96 17.54 14.81
C ALA A 159 -6.42 17.13 14.98
N ALA A 160 -6.82 15.98 14.43
CA ALA A 160 -8.17 15.44 14.63
C ALA A 160 -8.44 15.13 16.11
N HIS A 161 -7.53 14.46 16.81
CA HIS A 161 -7.69 14.14 18.22
C HIS A 161 -7.87 15.40 19.08
N ARG A 162 -7.01 16.42 18.89
CA ARG A 162 -7.11 17.70 19.60
C ARG A 162 -8.40 18.45 19.25
N GLY A 163 -8.88 18.34 18.02
CA GLY A 163 -10.18 18.88 17.61
C GLY A 163 -11.34 18.24 18.39
N ILE A 164 -11.33 16.92 18.53
CA ILE A 164 -12.36 16.18 19.27
C ILE A 164 -12.33 16.52 20.77
N GLN A 165 -11.15 16.62 21.38
CA GLN A 165 -11.03 16.98 22.80
C GLN A 165 -11.57 18.39 23.07
N ARG A 166 -11.24 19.38 22.22
CA ARG A 166 -11.79 20.74 22.35
C ARG A 166 -13.30 20.79 22.24
N VAL A 167 -13.90 19.95 21.40
CA VAL A 167 -15.35 19.84 21.32
C VAL A 167 -15.90 19.30 22.64
N LYS A 168 -15.34 18.20 23.18
CA LYS A 168 -15.78 17.64 24.47
C LYS A 168 -15.68 18.63 25.63
N GLU A 169 -14.60 19.41 25.69
CA GLU A 169 -14.40 20.46 26.70
C GLU A 169 -15.40 21.61 26.58
N LYS A 170 -15.94 21.87 25.38
CA LYS A 170 -16.94 22.93 25.13
C LYS A 170 -18.36 22.53 25.55
N TRP A 171 -18.62 21.23 25.68
CA TRP A 171 -19.92 20.66 26.06
C TRP A 171 -19.92 20.08 27.48
N ALA A 172 -18.85 20.26 28.24
CA ALA A 172 -18.72 19.93 29.66
C ALA A 172 -18.80 21.21 30.50
#